data_AF-A0A920S277-F1
#
_entry.id   AF-A0A920S277-F1
#
_cell.length_a   1.000
_cell.length_b   1.000
_cell.length_c   1.000
_cell.angle_alpha   90.00
_cell.angle_beta   90.00
_cell.angle_gamma   90.00
#
_symmetry.space_group_name_H-M   'P 1'
#
loop_
_entity.id
_entity.type
_entity.pdbx_description
1 polymer ?
#
loop_
_entity_poly.entity_id
_entity_poly.type
_entity_poly.pdbx_seq_one_letter_code
_entity_poly.pdbx_strand_id
1 'polypeptide(L)' 'MLIYGIPNFKLEKYVVKRRTKILEESGIKFVQTFEVGKDSSLNQLREKHDAMLIATGVYKPREIEIPGST' A
#
# COMPACT_ATOMS: atom_id res chain seq x y z
N MET A 1 3.53 0.06 4.90
CA MET A 1 3.71 0.19 6.38
C MET A 1 4.58 1.38 6.84
N LEU A 2 5.40 2.03 6.02
CA LEU A 2 6.32 3.10 6.49
C LEU A 2 5.60 4.32 7.12
N ILE A 3 4.44 4.70 6.57
CA ILE A 3 3.63 5.81 7.11
C ILE A 3 2.88 5.39 8.37
N TYR A 4 2.18 4.25 8.39
CA TYR A 4 1.25 3.92 9.47
C TYR A 4 1.78 2.94 10.52
N GLY A 5 2.75 2.09 10.18
CA GLY A 5 3.23 1.02 11.06
C GLY A 5 4.52 1.32 11.81
N ILE A 6 5.36 2.23 11.32
CA ILE A 6 6.63 2.59 11.97
C ILE A 6 6.43 3.86 12.80
N PRO A 7 6.78 3.88 14.09
CA PRO A 7 6.72 5.08 14.93
C PRO A 7 7.63 6.22 14.46
N ASN A 8 7.25 7.47 14.75
CA ASN A 8 7.99 8.68 14.30
C ASN A 8 9.43 8.74 14.83
N PHE A 9 9.66 8.32 16.08
CA PHE A 9 11.01 8.34 16.67
C PHE A 9 11.99 7.37 15.98
N LYS A 10 11.49 6.39 15.20
CA LYS A 10 12.33 5.51 14.36
C LYS A 10 12.42 6.03 12.93
N LEU A 11 11.33 6.58 12.39
CA LEU A 11 11.26 7.08 11.03
C LEU A 11 10.35 8.30 10.94
N GLU A 12 11.00 9.45 10.76
CA GLU A 12 10.40 10.74 10.46
C GLU A 12 9.52 10.69 9.19
N LYS A 13 8.28 11.17 9.27
CA LYS A 13 7.32 11.08 8.16
C LYS A 13 7.70 11.94 6.95
N TYR A 14 8.42 13.04 7.16
CA TYR A 14 8.85 13.90 6.06
C TYR A 14 9.82 13.17 5.11
N VAL A 15 10.61 12.21 5.63
CA VAL A 15 11.55 11.42 4.82
C VAL A 15 10.80 10.58 3.79
N VAL A 16 9.70 9.95 4.20
CA VAL A 16 8.84 9.17 3.30
C VAL A 16 8.16 10.09 2.29
N LYS A 17 7.58 11.20 2.74
CA LYS A 17 6.94 12.20 1.84
C LYS A 17 7.89 12.73 0.77
N ARG A 18 9.14 13.03 1.13
CA ARG A 18 10.17 13.48 0.18
C ARG A 18 10.41 12.45 -0.92
N ARG A 19 10.48 11.16 -0.56
CA ARG A 19 10.68 10.08 -1.55
C ARG A 19 9.45 9.91 -2.45
N THR A 20 8.25 9.97 -1.90
CA THR A 20 7.01 9.94 -2.69
C THR A 20 6.95 11.08 -3.69
N LYS A 21 7.31 12.31 -3.28
CA LYS A 21 7.34 13.48 -4.17
C LYS A 21 8.30 13.31 -5.35
N ILE A 22 9.49 12.75 -5.12
CA ILE A 22 10.45 12.47 -6.20
C ILE A 22 9.87 11.45 -7.20
N LEU A 23 9.14 10.45 -6.72
CA LEU A 23 8.47 9.47 -7.59
C LEU A 23 7.36 10.12 -8.42
N GLU A 24 6.56 10.99 -7.82
CA GLU A 24 5.55 11.80 -8.53
C GLU A 24 6.20 12.67 -9.61
N GLU A 25 7.29 13.38 -9.27
CA GLU A 25 8.06 14.23 -10.19
C GLU A 25 8.71 13.42 -11.33
N SER A 26 9.01 12.14 -11.11
CA SER A 26 9.50 11.23 -12.17
C SER A 26 8.42 10.75 -13.13
N GLY A 27 7.15 11.14 -12.92
CA GLY A 27 6.02 10.81 -13.79
C GLY A 27 5.15 9.65 -13.31
N ILE A 28 5.38 9.11 -12.11
CA ILE A 28 4.51 8.07 -11.53
C ILE A 28 3.18 8.69 -11.11
N LYS A 29 2.07 8.12 -11.58
CA LYS A 29 0.72 8.51 -11.19
C LYS A 29 0.25 7.69 -9.99
N PHE A 30 -0.03 8.36 -8.88
CA PHE A 30 -0.63 7.73 -7.70
C PHE A 30 -2.15 7.90 -7.71
N VAL A 31 -2.88 6.80 -7.86
CA VAL A 31 -4.33 6.76 -7.66
C VAL A 31 -4.60 6.27 -6.24
N GLN A 32 -4.96 7.19 -5.36
CA GLN A 32 -5.26 6.88 -3.96
C GLN A 32 -6.74 6.52 -3.79
N THR A 33 -7.09 5.94 -2.64
CA THR A 33 -8.48 5.52 -2.32
C THR A 33 -9.04 4.56 -3.38
N PHE A 34 -8.18 3.64 -3.85
CA PHE A 34 -8.53 2.63 -4.84
C PHE A 34 -8.12 1.25 -4.33
N GLU A 35 -9.06 0.32 -4.26
CA GLU A 35 -8.90 -1.04 -3.76
C GLU A 35 -9.19 -2.05 -4.86
N VAL A 36 -8.15 -2.79 -5.28
CA VAL A 36 -8.27 -3.90 -6.24
C VAL A 36 -9.11 -5.00 -5.60
N GLY A 37 -10.18 -5.41 -6.28
CA GLY A 37 -11.20 -6.35 -5.79
C GLY A 37 -12.52 -5.67 -5.42
N LYS A 38 -12.53 -4.36 -5.12
CA LYS A 38 -13.75 -3.57 -4.92
C LYS A 38 -14.00 -2.61 -6.08
N ASP A 39 -13.00 -1.79 -6.42
CA ASP A 39 -13.14 -0.73 -7.42
C ASP A 39 -12.83 -1.23 -8.84
N SER A 40 -12.02 -2.29 -8.97
CA SER A 40 -11.78 -3.00 -10.24
C SER A 40 -11.26 -4.41 -9.99
N SER A 41 -11.51 -5.33 -10.91
CA SER A 41 -10.96 -6.69 -10.86
C SER A 41 -9.54 -6.76 -11.44
N LEU A 42 -8.79 -7.78 -11.03
CA LEU A 42 -7.44 -8.01 -11.56
C LEU A 42 -7.44 -8.22 -13.09
N ASN A 43 -8.47 -8.88 -13.63
CA ASN A 43 -8.61 -9.12 -15.08
C ASN A 43 -8.81 -7.81 -15.85
N GLN A 44 -9.67 -6.92 -15.36
CA GLN A 44 -9.89 -5.60 -15.97
C GLN A 44 -8.61 -4.76 -16.00
N LEU A 45 -7.76 -4.87 -14.99
CA LEU A 45 -6.47 -4.16 -14.95
C LEU A 45 -5.46 -4.78 -15.91
N ARG A 46 -5.46 -6.10 -16.06
CA ARG A 46 -4.57 -6.82 -16.98
C ARG A 46 -4.85 -6.52 -18.45
N GLU A 47 -6.10 -6.27 -18.81
CA GLU A 47 -6.46 -5.84 -20.18
C GLU A 47 -5.97 -4.42 -20.51
N LYS A 48 -5.75 -3.57 -19.50
CA LYS A 48 -5.38 -2.16 -19.66
C LYS A 48 -3.88 -1.89 -19.63
N HIS A 49 -3.06 -2.86 -19.23
CA HIS A 49 -1.62 -2.67 -19.01
C HIS A 49 -0.83 -3.87 -19.53
N ASP A 50 0.33 -3.60 -20.12
CA ASP A 50 1.20 -4.65 -20.67
C ASP A 50 1.83 -5.53 -19.57
N ALA A 51 2.00 -4.98 -18.37
CA ALA A 51 2.58 -5.66 -17.23
C ALA A 51 1.98 -5.18 -15.90
N MET A 52 2.06 -6.03 -14.87
CA MET A 52 1.55 -5.74 -13.53
C MET A 52 2.52 -6.21 -12.44
N LEU A 53 2.72 -5.36 -11.43
CA LEU A 53 3.45 -5.70 -10.21
C LEU A 53 2.49 -5.68 -9.02
N ILE A 54 2.41 -6.78 -8.27
CA ILE A 54 1.60 -6.88 -7.05
C ILE A 54 2.47 -6.53 -5.84
N ALA A 55 2.15 -5.41 -5.19
CA ALA A 55 2.88 -4.90 -4.03
C ALA A 55 1.93 -4.55 -2.85
N THR A 56 0.82 -5.28 -2.70
CA THR A 56 -0.21 -5.01 -1.67
C THR A 56 0.23 -5.33 -0.25
N GLY A 57 1.27 -6.16 -0.07
CA GLY A 57 1.74 -6.60 1.24
C GLY A 57 0.76 -7.56 1.91
N VAL A 58 0.77 -7.61 3.25
CA VAL A 58 -0.10 -8.48 4.05
C VAL A 58 -0.84 -7.63 5.07
N TYR A 59 -2.17 -7.77 5.12
CA TYR A 59 -3.04 -7.06 6.07
C TYR A 59 -3.61 -7.95 7.17
N LYS A 60 -3.73 -9.26 6.94
CA LYS A 60 -4.28 -10.20 7.93
C LYS A 60 -3.20 -10.54 8.97
N PRO A 61 -3.36 -10.13 10.26
CA PRO A 61 -2.47 -10.60 11.32
C PRO A 61 -2.73 -12.08 11.61
N ARG A 62 -1.78 -12.74 12.28
CA ARG A 62 -2.00 -14.10 12.78
C ARG A 62 -2.87 -14.04 14.02
N GLU A 63 -3.98 -14.77 14.00
CA GLU A 63 -4.89 -14.92 15.13
C GLU A 63 -4.33 -15.95 16.13
N ILE A 64 -4.61 -15.74 17.41
CA ILE A 64 -4.31 -16.69 18.50
C ILE A 64 -5.64 -16.95 19.21
N GLU A 65 -5.99 -18.22 19.39
CA GLU A 65 -7.23 -18.63 20.06
C GLU A 65 -7.04 -18.63 21.58
N ILE A 66 -7.30 -17.49 22.23
CA ILE A 66 -7.29 -17.36 23.69
C ILE A 66 -8.50 -16.57 24.19
N PRO A 67 -9.00 -16.84 25.41
CA PRO A 67 -10.06 -16.03 25.99
C PRO A 67 -9.68 -14.54 26.03
N GLY A 68 -10.52 -13.68 25.44
CA GLY A 68 -10.28 -12.23 25.39
C GLY A 68 -9.46 -11.74 24.19
N SER A 69 -9.14 -12.59 23.21
CA SER A 69 -8.57 -12.16 21.93
C SER A 69 -9.65 -11.61 20.99
N THR A 70 -10.21 -10.45 21.31
CA THR A 70 -11.06 -9.68 20.40
C THR A 70 -10.90 -8.19 20.63
#